data_AF-A0A1K1Q3A0-F1
#
_entry.id   AF-A0A1K1Q3A0-F1
#
_cell.length_a   1.000
_cell.length_b   1.000
_cell.length_c   1.000
_cell.angle_alpha   90.00
_cell.angle_beta   90.00
_cell.angle_gamma   90.00
#
_symmetry.space_group_name_H-M   'P 1'
#
loop_
_entity.id
_entity.type
_entity.pdbx_description
1 polymer ?
#
loop_
_entity_poly.entity_id
_entity_poly.type
_entity_poly.pdbx_seq_one_letter_code
_entity_poly.pdbx_strand_id
1 'polypeptide(L)'
;MKKLYNIYFIVLALFFVACTENPLEDVEGTDWQKERNVVSILVEGQIGTAIIERNFDDAKIKIYAKVENIADLANVEIKNIAFSYGASSANEKGTTLDLSSGTATIAVASGAGESLNWEVSLLPFKSDLEGTWYIGDVRMYCDMFTNESWGWEKNESMFSYLAELNPELDNKITFTVEGADAKGNPFGKYEHNVGDDGAYGSYTDANKGWDFNSRFRKIPTGNGTWLRDFERNKVIITDANKVEHELDLELLTATNEVNLKTEVPYLAENFSWTDTDWSYEELAHMSKLTWYTLTKERVLQTGNSITGLTVKDQDGDTQIDGDTKEITVTILDNGANLAAIELTSLNLSYAATTDSSVGSTLDFSTANTTTINVTSETGESASWTVKIVVKSDLDGTYSNPSSLIYVNQEYGSDYSKNISDDFTSANLEFDNEIVIVSEGYNGDRPNGKITNNAGADGVYGDYNHVDADVDLNSKLRHLLPAGESYFEIDLVTNTMYIGSSKDDLTSEAKMLATDTGITLQFTLAYRELEPNWNYGNYDNYMCWTYQYEINLDKQ
;
A
#
# COMPACT_ATOMS: atom_id res chain seq x y z
N MET A 1 -1.01 -110.34 -46.46
CA MET A 1 -1.01 -108.95 -46.95
C MET A 1 -2.37 -108.25 -46.86
N LYS A 2 -3.50 -108.86 -47.26
CA LYS A 2 -4.83 -108.20 -47.17
C LYS A 2 -5.29 -107.79 -45.75
N LYS A 3 -4.90 -108.51 -44.69
CA LYS A 3 -5.24 -108.12 -43.29
C LYS A 3 -4.40 -106.95 -42.75
N LEU A 4 -3.20 -106.72 -43.29
CA LEU A 4 -2.33 -105.61 -42.88
C LEU A 4 -2.83 -104.28 -43.47
N TYR A 5 -3.31 -104.31 -44.73
CA TYR A 5 -3.91 -103.14 -45.39
C TYR A 5 -5.15 -102.63 -44.69
N ASN A 6 -6.01 -103.52 -44.16
CA ASN A 6 -7.20 -103.11 -43.40
C ASN A 6 -6.84 -102.48 -42.05
N ILE A 7 -5.76 -102.92 -41.40
CA ILE A 7 -5.27 -102.30 -40.15
C ILE A 7 -4.66 -100.93 -40.43
N TYR A 8 -3.87 -100.79 -41.50
CA TYR A 8 -3.35 -99.48 -41.93
C TYR A 8 -4.46 -98.50 -42.31
N PHE A 9 -5.53 -98.96 -42.97
CA PHE A 9 -6.67 -98.11 -43.30
C PHE A 9 -7.48 -97.68 -42.06
N ILE A 10 -7.62 -98.55 -41.05
CA ILE A 10 -8.30 -98.22 -39.79
C ILE A 10 -7.46 -97.25 -38.95
N VAL A 11 -6.15 -97.44 -38.88
CA VAL A 11 -5.23 -96.52 -38.17
C VAL A 11 -5.18 -95.17 -38.87
N LEU A 12 -5.13 -95.12 -40.20
CA LEU A 12 -5.19 -93.88 -40.96
C LEU A 12 -6.54 -93.17 -40.82
N ALA A 13 -7.65 -93.92 -40.80
CA ALA A 13 -8.98 -93.36 -40.54
C ALA A 13 -9.12 -92.83 -39.10
N LEU A 14 -8.47 -93.45 -38.11
CA LEU A 14 -8.40 -92.96 -36.73
C LEU A 14 -7.58 -91.66 -36.60
N PHE A 15 -6.57 -91.44 -37.45
CA PHE A 15 -5.83 -90.17 -37.52
C PHE A 15 -6.64 -89.03 -38.17
N PHE A 16 -7.64 -89.32 -39.02
CA PHE A 16 -8.57 -88.31 -39.56
C PHE A 16 -9.73 -87.96 -38.60
N VAL A 17 -9.86 -88.66 -37.47
CA VAL A 17 -10.88 -88.41 -36.41
C VAL A 17 -10.26 -87.74 -35.17
N ALA A 18 -8.94 -87.53 -35.15
CA ALA A 18 -8.30 -86.72 -34.12
C ALA A 18 -8.55 -85.23 -34.40
N CYS A 19 -9.38 -84.60 -33.58
CA CYS A 19 -9.75 -83.18 -33.48
C CYS A 19 -9.19 -82.27 -34.59
N THR A 20 -10.00 -82.02 -35.61
CA THR A 20 -9.94 -80.74 -36.31
C THR A 20 -10.68 -79.74 -35.42
N GLU A 21 -10.02 -79.21 -34.37
CA GLU A 21 -10.46 -77.93 -33.84
C GLU A 21 -10.41 -76.96 -35.01
N ASN A 22 -11.57 -76.42 -35.38
CA ASN A 22 -11.64 -75.49 -36.50
C ASN A 22 -10.84 -74.25 -36.05
N PRO A 23 -9.69 -73.93 -36.67
CA PRO A 23 -8.88 -72.79 -36.24
C PRO A 23 -9.58 -71.44 -36.46
N LEU A 24 -10.76 -71.46 -37.10
CA LEU A 24 -11.65 -70.32 -37.30
C LEU A 24 -12.90 -70.36 -36.39
N GLU A 25 -13.07 -71.38 -35.55
CA GLU A 25 -14.20 -71.47 -34.60
C GLU A 25 -14.24 -70.25 -33.68
N ASP A 26 -13.07 -69.81 -33.21
CA ASP A 26 -12.89 -68.57 -32.44
C ASP A 26 -13.25 -67.29 -33.20
N VAL A 27 -13.50 -67.34 -34.51
CA VAL A 27 -13.75 -66.18 -35.39
C VAL A 27 -15.11 -66.28 -36.10
N GLU A 28 -15.79 -67.42 -35.99
CA GLU A 28 -17.14 -67.65 -36.51
C GLU A 28 -18.19 -67.28 -35.44
N GLY A 29 -19.28 -66.61 -35.82
CA GLY A 29 -20.35 -66.25 -34.88
C GLY A 29 -19.98 -65.11 -33.91
N THR A 30 -20.29 -65.27 -32.63
CA THR A 30 -20.03 -64.28 -31.56
C THR A 30 -18.90 -64.68 -30.63
N ASP A 31 -18.26 -65.83 -30.84
CA ASP A 31 -17.21 -66.38 -29.96
C ASP A 31 -15.93 -65.53 -29.94
N TRP A 32 -15.70 -64.72 -30.97
CA TRP A 32 -14.62 -63.73 -31.01
C TRP A 32 -14.88 -62.51 -30.10
N GLN A 33 -16.13 -62.26 -29.70
CA GLN A 33 -16.53 -61.11 -28.88
C GLN A 33 -16.28 -61.40 -27.39
N LYS A 34 -15.02 -61.63 -27.02
CA LYS A 34 -14.61 -61.99 -25.65
C LYS A 34 -14.49 -60.78 -24.71
N GLU A 35 -14.51 -59.57 -25.23
CA GLU A 35 -14.37 -58.34 -24.45
C GLU A 35 -15.51 -58.13 -23.44
N ARG A 36 -15.16 -57.62 -22.26
CA ARG A 36 -16.06 -57.40 -21.09
C ARG A 36 -15.71 -56.10 -20.36
N ASN A 37 -15.24 -55.11 -21.10
CA ASN A 37 -14.79 -53.85 -20.51
C ASN A 37 -15.95 -52.89 -20.30
N VAL A 38 -15.92 -52.20 -19.16
CA VAL A 38 -16.57 -50.89 -19.01
C VAL A 38 -15.63 -49.86 -19.61
N VAL A 39 -16.12 -49.05 -20.54
CA VAL A 39 -15.35 -48.01 -21.24
C VAL A 39 -15.50 -46.67 -20.52
N SER A 40 -16.71 -46.38 -20.03
CA SER A 40 -17.00 -45.19 -19.24
C SER A 40 -18.23 -45.43 -18.38
N ILE A 41 -18.33 -44.71 -17.26
CA ILE A 41 -19.49 -44.70 -16.38
C ILE A 41 -19.65 -43.31 -15.74
N LEU A 42 -20.90 -42.89 -15.60
CA LEU A 42 -21.31 -41.68 -14.90
C LEU A 42 -22.50 -42.01 -14.01
N VAL A 43 -22.38 -41.75 -12.72
CA VAL A 43 -23.47 -41.90 -11.74
C VAL A 43 -23.91 -40.56 -11.16
N GLU A 44 -25.05 -40.53 -10.49
CA GLU A 44 -25.51 -39.36 -9.72
C GLU A 44 -24.45 -38.91 -8.68
N GLY A 45 -24.25 -37.59 -8.56
CA GLY A 45 -23.31 -36.99 -7.62
C GLY A 45 -21.82 -37.20 -7.94
N GLN A 46 -21.50 -37.90 -9.03
CA GLN A 46 -20.12 -38.11 -9.47
C GLN A 46 -19.44 -36.78 -9.84
N ILE A 47 -18.21 -36.63 -9.37
CA ILE A 47 -17.30 -35.55 -9.70
C ILE A 47 -16.05 -36.16 -10.35
N GLY A 48 -15.70 -35.65 -11.52
CA GLY A 48 -14.61 -36.11 -12.37
C GLY A 48 -14.96 -37.34 -13.20
N THR A 49 -13.97 -37.82 -13.95
CA THR A 49 -14.05 -39.08 -14.69
C THR A 49 -13.79 -40.26 -13.75
N ALA A 50 -14.59 -41.32 -13.88
CA ALA A 50 -14.34 -42.55 -13.12
C ALA A 50 -12.98 -43.17 -13.51
N ILE A 51 -12.23 -43.66 -12.53
CA ILE A 51 -11.00 -44.41 -12.77
C ILE A 51 -11.40 -45.86 -13.03
N ILE A 52 -11.16 -46.33 -14.24
CA ILE A 52 -11.49 -47.70 -14.68
C ILE A 52 -10.18 -48.46 -14.87
N GLU A 53 -9.95 -49.46 -14.02
CA GLU A 53 -8.73 -50.26 -13.98
C GLU A 53 -9.08 -51.74 -14.16
N ARG A 54 -8.41 -52.41 -15.10
CA ARG A 54 -8.56 -53.86 -15.30
C ARG A 54 -7.21 -54.53 -15.43
N ASN A 55 -7.01 -55.59 -14.66
CA ASN A 55 -5.90 -56.52 -14.78
C ASN A 55 -6.45 -57.95 -14.83
N PHE A 56 -6.63 -58.48 -16.04
CA PHE A 56 -7.32 -59.76 -16.30
C PHE A 56 -8.74 -59.80 -15.70
N ASP A 57 -8.92 -60.52 -14.60
CA ASP A 57 -10.20 -60.69 -13.91
C ASP A 57 -10.36 -59.75 -12.70
N ASP A 58 -9.30 -59.01 -12.32
CA ASP A 58 -9.39 -57.92 -11.35
C ASP A 58 -9.85 -56.65 -12.06
N ALA A 59 -11.14 -56.33 -11.94
CA ALA A 59 -11.78 -55.22 -12.65
C ALA A 59 -12.44 -54.26 -11.66
N LYS A 60 -11.96 -53.01 -11.64
CA LYS A 60 -12.30 -52.00 -10.64
C LYS A 60 -12.70 -50.69 -11.28
N ILE A 61 -13.68 -50.03 -10.68
CA ILE A 61 -14.14 -48.69 -11.01
C ILE A 61 -14.09 -47.85 -9.73
N LYS A 62 -13.37 -46.74 -9.73
CA LYS A 62 -13.40 -45.77 -8.62
C LYS A 62 -14.14 -44.52 -9.09
N ILE A 63 -15.19 -44.17 -8.37
CA ILE A 63 -16.04 -43.00 -8.62
C ILE A 63 -15.82 -42.04 -7.46
N TYR A 64 -15.36 -40.83 -7.74
CA TYR A 64 -15.34 -39.77 -6.74
C TYR A 64 -16.67 -39.03 -6.78
N ALA A 65 -17.28 -38.78 -5.63
CA ALA A 65 -18.56 -38.10 -5.54
C ALA A 65 -18.66 -37.26 -4.29
N LYS A 66 -19.43 -36.17 -4.36
CA LYS A 66 -19.88 -35.48 -3.15
C LYS A 66 -21.10 -36.24 -2.65
N VAL A 67 -20.89 -37.11 -1.68
CA VAL A 67 -21.92 -38.04 -1.15
C VAL A 67 -23.17 -37.29 -0.67
N GLU A 68 -23.00 -36.06 -0.19
CA GLU A 68 -24.05 -35.13 0.23
C GLU A 68 -25.04 -34.77 -0.90
N ASN A 69 -24.58 -34.85 -2.14
CA ASN A 69 -25.36 -34.53 -3.34
C ASN A 69 -26.09 -35.76 -3.92
N ILE A 70 -25.98 -36.92 -3.27
CA ILE A 70 -26.68 -38.15 -3.65
C ILE A 70 -27.88 -38.33 -2.73
N ALA A 71 -29.09 -38.31 -3.28
CA ALA A 71 -30.31 -38.35 -2.48
C ALA A 71 -30.50 -39.67 -1.72
N ASP A 72 -30.15 -40.80 -2.35
CA ASP A 72 -30.27 -42.14 -1.78
C ASP A 72 -29.10 -43.04 -2.24
N LEU A 73 -28.20 -43.36 -1.31
CA LEU A 73 -27.04 -44.22 -1.58
C LEU A 73 -27.42 -45.67 -1.91
N ALA A 74 -28.62 -46.14 -1.57
CA ALA A 74 -29.09 -47.46 -1.96
C ALA A 74 -29.59 -47.52 -3.41
N ASN A 75 -29.84 -46.36 -4.03
CA ASN A 75 -30.46 -46.24 -5.35
C ASN A 75 -29.75 -45.18 -6.23
N VAL A 76 -28.41 -45.21 -6.29
CA VAL A 76 -27.62 -44.25 -7.06
C VAL A 76 -27.85 -44.46 -8.56
N GLU A 77 -28.41 -43.48 -9.26
CA GLU A 77 -28.76 -43.60 -10.68
C GLU A 77 -27.52 -43.59 -11.60
N ILE A 78 -27.45 -44.54 -12.54
CA ILE A 78 -26.47 -44.56 -13.63
C ILE A 78 -26.95 -43.60 -14.73
N LYS A 79 -26.30 -42.43 -14.82
CA LYS A 79 -26.60 -41.40 -15.83
C LYS A 79 -26.04 -41.75 -17.20
N ASN A 80 -24.93 -42.46 -17.26
CA ASN A 80 -24.33 -42.97 -18.49
C ASN A 80 -23.44 -44.18 -18.20
N ILE A 81 -23.37 -45.14 -19.12
CA ILE A 81 -22.41 -46.24 -19.08
C ILE A 81 -22.18 -46.75 -20.51
N ALA A 82 -20.93 -47.04 -20.84
CA ALA A 82 -20.55 -47.60 -22.13
C ALA A 82 -19.71 -48.85 -21.92
N PHE A 83 -19.94 -49.87 -22.75
CA PHE A 83 -19.21 -51.13 -22.71
C PHE A 83 -18.39 -51.34 -23.97
N SER A 84 -17.41 -52.25 -23.91
CA SER A 84 -16.68 -52.71 -25.09
C SER A 84 -17.62 -53.31 -26.14
N TYR A 85 -17.21 -53.27 -27.41
CA TYR A 85 -17.99 -53.82 -28.51
C TYR A 85 -18.39 -55.29 -28.26
N GLY A 86 -19.69 -55.58 -28.37
CA GLY A 86 -20.25 -56.92 -28.14
C GLY A 86 -20.52 -57.26 -26.67
N ALA A 87 -20.11 -56.42 -25.72
CA ALA A 87 -20.41 -56.61 -24.30
C ALA A 87 -21.77 -56.00 -23.90
N SER A 88 -22.41 -56.60 -22.90
CA SER A 88 -23.70 -56.17 -22.34
C SER A 88 -23.76 -56.33 -20.83
N SER A 89 -24.66 -55.61 -20.17
CA SER A 89 -24.90 -55.70 -18.73
C SER A 89 -26.37 -55.41 -18.43
N ALA A 90 -26.87 -55.88 -17.29
CA ALA A 90 -28.17 -55.45 -16.77
C ALA A 90 -28.12 -54.01 -16.21
N ASN A 91 -26.91 -53.51 -15.88
CA ASN A 91 -26.70 -52.15 -15.39
C ASN A 91 -26.55 -51.20 -16.57
N GLU A 92 -27.68 -50.71 -17.08
CA GLU A 92 -27.74 -49.76 -18.19
C GLU A 92 -28.04 -48.33 -17.70
N LYS A 93 -27.96 -47.35 -18.61
CA LYS A 93 -28.37 -45.97 -18.32
C LYS A 93 -29.83 -45.93 -17.79
N GLY A 94 -30.02 -45.26 -16.65
CA GLY A 94 -31.31 -45.14 -15.95
C GLY A 94 -31.57 -46.24 -14.92
N THR A 95 -30.70 -47.26 -14.81
CA THR A 95 -30.73 -48.22 -13.69
C THR A 95 -30.00 -47.65 -12.46
N THR A 96 -30.09 -48.33 -11.32
CA THR A 96 -29.49 -47.89 -10.06
C THR A 96 -28.44 -48.86 -9.53
N LEU A 97 -27.52 -48.34 -8.70
CA LEU A 97 -26.55 -49.10 -7.92
C LEU A 97 -26.78 -48.86 -6.42
N ASP A 98 -26.67 -49.91 -5.62
CA ASP A 98 -26.59 -49.80 -4.17
C ASP A 98 -25.12 -49.59 -3.76
N LEU A 99 -24.81 -48.36 -3.36
CA LEU A 99 -23.50 -47.92 -2.88
C LEU A 99 -23.55 -47.52 -1.39
N SER A 100 -24.55 -48.00 -0.64
CA SER A 100 -24.71 -47.69 0.79
C SER A 100 -23.55 -48.19 1.66
N SER A 101 -22.87 -49.26 1.22
CA SER A 101 -21.64 -49.79 1.82
C SER A 101 -20.36 -49.11 1.32
N GLY A 102 -20.48 -48.20 0.34
CA GLY A 102 -19.37 -47.62 -0.41
C GLY A 102 -18.94 -48.44 -1.64
N THR A 103 -19.46 -49.65 -1.85
CA THR A 103 -19.14 -50.47 -3.02
C THR A 103 -20.36 -51.18 -3.63
N ALA A 104 -20.31 -51.42 -4.95
CA ALA A 104 -21.30 -52.15 -5.72
C ALA A 104 -20.63 -53.08 -6.73
N THR A 105 -21.40 -53.88 -7.45
CA THR A 105 -20.88 -54.76 -8.51
C THR A 105 -21.69 -54.61 -9.80
N ILE A 106 -20.99 -54.47 -10.93
CA ILE A 106 -21.58 -54.52 -12.27
C ILE A 106 -21.11 -55.79 -12.97
N ALA A 107 -22.04 -56.66 -13.35
CA ALA A 107 -21.71 -57.86 -14.12
C ALA A 107 -21.77 -57.55 -15.62
N VAL A 108 -20.65 -57.72 -16.33
CA VAL A 108 -20.53 -57.49 -17.77
C VAL A 108 -20.37 -58.82 -18.49
N ALA A 109 -21.33 -59.15 -19.35
CA ALA A 109 -21.31 -60.34 -20.20
C ALA A 109 -20.73 -60.02 -21.58
N SER A 110 -19.85 -60.87 -22.08
CA SER A 110 -19.29 -60.80 -23.44
C SER A 110 -20.30 -61.33 -24.46
N GLY A 111 -20.09 -61.02 -25.75
CA GLY A 111 -20.90 -61.60 -26.84
C GLY A 111 -20.72 -63.12 -26.97
N ALA A 112 -19.62 -63.66 -26.42
CA ALA A 112 -19.34 -65.08 -26.29
C ALA A 112 -19.98 -65.73 -25.04
N GLY A 113 -20.71 -64.98 -24.21
CA GLY A 113 -21.45 -65.49 -23.04
C GLY A 113 -20.66 -65.62 -21.74
N GLU A 114 -19.39 -65.21 -21.70
CA GLU A 114 -18.60 -65.15 -20.46
C GLU A 114 -18.93 -63.88 -19.66
N SER A 115 -18.87 -63.93 -18.33
CA SER A 115 -19.16 -62.77 -17.47
C SER A 115 -17.96 -62.35 -16.64
N LEU A 116 -17.82 -61.04 -16.41
CA LEU A 116 -16.83 -60.43 -15.53
C LEU A 116 -17.51 -59.45 -14.58
N ASN A 117 -17.22 -59.57 -13.29
CA ASN A 117 -17.73 -58.67 -12.27
C ASN A 117 -16.77 -57.49 -12.09
N TRP A 118 -17.30 -56.29 -12.26
CA TRP A 118 -16.61 -55.03 -11.98
C TRP A 118 -16.99 -54.54 -10.59
N GLU A 119 -16.00 -54.38 -9.72
CA GLU A 119 -16.17 -53.76 -8.41
C GLU A 119 -16.22 -52.23 -8.58
N VAL A 120 -17.33 -51.62 -8.19
CA VAL A 120 -17.51 -50.16 -8.20
C VAL A 120 -17.31 -49.66 -6.78
N SER A 121 -16.41 -48.71 -6.58
CA SER A 121 -16.15 -48.05 -5.30
C SER A 121 -16.54 -46.57 -5.38
N LEU A 122 -17.35 -46.11 -4.43
CA LEU A 122 -17.69 -44.71 -4.25
C LEU A 122 -16.76 -44.09 -3.20
N LEU A 123 -15.96 -43.12 -3.63
CA LEU A 123 -15.00 -42.41 -2.80
C LEU A 123 -15.46 -40.96 -2.59
N PRO A 124 -15.28 -40.39 -1.39
CA PRO A 124 -15.60 -38.98 -1.18
C PRO A 124 -14.69 -38.10 -2.05
N PHE A 125 -15.30 -37.19 -2.82
CA PHE A 125 -14.56 -36.14 -3.49
C PHE A 125 -14.19 -35.05 -2.48
N LYS A 126 -12.91 -34.66 -2.46
CA LYS A 126 -12.43 -33.48 -1.75
C LYS A 126 -11.96 -32.47 -2.79
N SER A 127 -12.63 -31.33 -2.86
CA SER A 127 -12.24 -30.26 -3.78
C SER A 127 -10.95 -29.58 -3.30
N ASP A 128 -10.09 -29.22 -4.24
CA ASP A 128 -8.87 -28.46 -3.96
C ASP A 128 -9.18 -26.99 -3.59
N LEU A 129 -10.37 -26.50 -3.95
CA LEU A 129 -10.78 -25.10 -3.79
C LEU A 129 -11.90 -24.88 -2.78
N GLU A 130 -12.68 -25.90 -2.45
CA GLU A 130 -13.85 -25.72 -1.59
C GLU A 130 -13.50 -25.13 -0.22
N GLY A 131 -14.40 -24.27 0.25
CA GLY A 131 -14.28 -23.54 1.51
C GLY A 131 -13.83 -22.09 1.31
N THR A 132 -13.51 -21.45 2.43
CA THR A 132 -13.07 -20.05 2.49
C THR A 132 -11.55 -19.97 2.48
N TRP A 133 -11.06 -18.93 1.83
CA TRP A 133 -9.66 -18.58 1.67
C TRP A 133 -9.47 -17.10 1.94
N TYR A 134 -8.31 -16.74 2.47
CA TYR A 134 -7.86 -15.37 2.58
C TYR A 134 -6.89 -15.04 1.45
N ILE A 135 -6.84 -13.78 1.05
CA ILE A 135 -5.80 -13.31 0.14
C ILE A 135 -4.52 -13.11 0.95
N GLY A 136 -3.54 -13.99 0.75
CA GLY A 136 -2.24 -13.89 1.40
C GLY A 136 -1.28 -12.97 0.67
N ASP A 137 -1.32 -12.97 -0.66
CA ASP A 137 -0.51 -12.08 -1.50
C ASP A 137 -1.16 -11.86 -2.87
N VAL A 138 -0.80 -10.77 -3.53
CA VAL A 138 -1.13 -10.48 -4.93
C VAL A 138 0.19 -10.12 -5.59
N ARG A 139 0.61 -10.95 -6.54
CA ARG A 139 1.96 -10.88 -7.10
C ARG A 139 1.93 -10.65 -8.59
N MET A 140 3.05 -10.16 -9.09
CA MET A 140 3.31 -10.04 -10.51
C MET A 140 4.70 -10.55 -10.86
N TYR A 141 4.82 -11.00 -12.10
CA TYR A 141 6.09 -11.30 -12.74
C TYR A 141 6.33 -10.27 -13.83
N CYS A 142 7.48 -9.60 -13.74
CA CYS A 142 7.95 -8.59 -14.67
C CYS A 142 9.17 -9.12 -15.43
N ASP A 143 9.13 -8.99 -16.76
CA ASP A 143 10.23 -9.37 -17.65
C ASP A 143 10.83 -8.08 -18.21
N MET A 144 11.91 -7.62 -17.61
CA MET A 144 12.63 -6.42 -18.03
C MET A 144 13.63 -6.77 -19.12
N PHE A 145 13.09 -7.10 -20.30
CA PHE A 145 13.86 -7.38 -21.52
C PHE A 145 14.86 -8.55 -21.37
N THR A 146 14.46 -9.67 -20.77
CA THR A 146 15.33 -10.86 -20.57
C THR A 146 15.95 -11.45 -21.85
N ASN A 147 15.43 -11.07 -23.02
CA ASN A 147 16.03 -11.39 -24.32
C ASN A 147 17.36 -10.64 -24.57
N GLU A 148 17.63 -9.58 -23.81
CA GLU A 148 18.84 -8.78 -23.88
C GLU A 148 19.83 -9.18 -22.78
N SER A 149 21.13 -9.07 -23.07
CA SER A 149 22.19 -9.47 -22.12
C SER A 149 22.23 -8.67 -20.81
N TRP A 150 21.63 -7.48 -20.79
CA TRP A 150 21.52 -6.61 -19.62
C TRP A 150 20.14 -6.67 -18.96
N GLY A 151 19.19 -7.39 -19.58
CA GLY A 151 17.84 -7.54 -19.08
C GLY A 151 17.79 -8.38 -17.82
N TRP A 152 16.68 -8.29 -17.12
CA TRP A 152 16.45 -8.98 -15.86
C TRP A 152 14.97 -9.31 -15.69
N GLU A 153 14.64 -10.13 -14.70
CA GLU A 153 13.26 -10.49 -14.36
C GLU A 153 13.03 -10.24 -12.87
N LYS A 154 11.76 -10.00 -12.52
CA LYS A 154 11.33 -9.74 -11.15
C LYS A 154 10.07 -10.52 -10.83
N ASN A 155 9.98 -10.97 -9.58
CA ASN A 155 8.75 -11.49 -9.00
C ASN A 155 8.51 -10.77 -7.68
N GLU A 156 7.46 -9.96 -7.62
CA GLU A 156 7.17 -9.14 -6.45
C GLU A 156 5.71 -9.16 -6.04
N SER A 157 5.51 -8.83 -4.77
CA SER A 157 4.21 -8.46 -4.26
C SER A 157 3.82 -7.07 -4.78
N MET A 158 2.58 -6.95 -5.26
CA MET A 158 2.03 -5.69 -5.73
C MET A 158 1.69 -4.74 -4.58
N PHE A 159 1.57 -5.24 -3.35
CA PHE A 159 1.37 -4.42 -2.15
C PHE A 159 2.57 -3.48 -1.88
N SER A 160 3.76 -3.84 -2.36
CA SER A 160 4.95 -2.98 -2.30
C SER A 160 4.91 -1.79 -3.27
N TYR A 161 3.99 -1.82 -4.25
CA TYR A 161 3.85 -0.79 -5.28
C TYR A 161 2.61 0.07 -5.09
N LEU A 162 1.51 -0.53 -4.64
CA LEU A 162 0.19 0.09 -4.60
C LEU A 162 -0.36 -0.04 -3.19
N ALA A 163 -0.23 1.02 -2.39
CA ALA A 163 -0.67 1.02 -0.99
C ALA A 163 -2.19 0.87 -0.88
N GLU A 164 -2.92 1.38 -1.87
CA GLU A 164 -4.37 1.29 -1.99
C GLU A 164 -4.86 -0.15 -2.23
N LEU A 165 -3.98 -1.08 -2.58
CA LEU A 165 -4.31 -2.50 -2.71
C LEU A 165 -4.42 -3.20 -1.35
N ASN A 166 -3.78 -2.68 -0.31
CA ASN A 166 -3.68 -3.32 1.02
C ASN A 166 -5.00 -3.83 1.62
N PRO A 167 -6.15 -3.16 1.44
CA PRO A 167 -7.43 -3.70 1.91
C PRO A 167 -7.77 -5.10 1.35
N GLU A 168 -7.13 -5.57 0.27
CA GLU A 168 -7.32 -6.96 -0.16
C GLU A 168 -6.80 -8.01 0.83
N LEU A 169 -5.86 -7.69 1.72
CA LEU A 169 -5.20 -8.67 2.59
C LEU A 169 -6.10 -9.28 3.67
N ASP A 170 -7.27 -8.68 3.95
CA ASP A 170 -8.25 -9.22 4.89
C ASP A 170 -9.49 -9.83 4.21
N ASN A 171 -9.59 -9.72 2.89
CA ASN A 171 -10.69 -10.24 2.12
C ASN A 171 -10.78 -11.77 2.16
N LYS A 172 -12.02 -12.23 1.95
CA LYS A 172 -12.37 -13.65 1.96
C LYS A 172 -12.93 -14.08 0.62
N ILE A 173 -12.35 -15.12 0.04
CA ILE A 173 -12.86 -15.79 -1.15
C ILE A 173 -13.41 -17.15 -0.75
N THR A 174 -14.69 -17.41 -1.06
CA THR A 174 -15.36 -18.66 -0.75
C THR A 174 -15.80 -19.37 -2.02
N PHE A 175 -15.39 -20.63 -2.15
CA PHE A 175 -15.85 -21.53 -3.20
C PHE A 175 -16.76 -22.59 -2.58
N THR A 176 -18.00 -22.67 -3.05
CA THR A 176 -18.94 -23.73 -2.67
C THR A 176 -19.14 -24.67 -3.85
N VAL A 177 -19.02 -25.99 -3.64
CA VAL A 177 -19.32 -26.99 -4.67
C VAL A 177 -20.80 -27.31 -4.66
N GLU A 178 -21.48 -27.08 -5.78
CA GLU A 178 -22.89 -27.42 -5.98
C GLU A 178 -23.07 -28.73 -6.75
N GLY A 179 -22.16 -29.02 -7.69
CA GLY A 179 -22.26 -30.22 -8.53
C GLY A 179 -21.09 -30.37 -9.48
N ALA A 180 -21.29 -31.17 -10.53
CA ALA A 180 -20.33 -31.34 -11.62
C ALA A 180 -21.02 -31.30 -12.98
N ASP A 181 -20.31 -30.79 -13.99
CA ASP A 181 -20.81 -30.71 -15.37
C ASP A 181 -20.82 -32.09 -16.06
N ALA A 182 -21.20 -32.12 -17.35
CA ALA A 182 -21.25 -33.36 -18.14
C ALA A 182 -19.87 -34.04 -18.33
N LYS A 183 -18.77 -33.32 -18.10
CA LYS A 183 -17.39 -33.83 -18.13
C LYS A 183 -16.91 -34.25 -16.73
N GLY A 184 -17.70 -34.02 -15.68
CA GLY A 184 -17.31 -34.24 -14.29
C GLY A 184 -16.52 -33.07 -13.67
N ASN A 185 -16.43 -31.91 -14.32
CA ASN A 185 -15.77 -30.75 -13.73
C ASN A 185 -16.64 -30.16 -12.61
N PRO A 186 -16.14 -30.01 -11.37
CA PRO A 186 -16.93 -29.44 -10.30
C PRO A 186 -17.22 -27.97 -10.55
N PHE A 187 -18.43 -27.55 -10.21
CA PHE A 187 -18.88 -26.16 -10.28
C PHE A 187 -19.65 -25.77 -9.02
N GLY A 188 -19.83 -24.46 -8.83
CA GLY A 188 -20.79 -23.95 -7.86
C GLY A 188 -20.68 -22.45 -7.67
N LYS A 189 -20.91 -21.99 -6.44
CA LYS A 189 -20.93 -20.56 -6.09
C LYS A 189 -19.56 -20.03 -5.72
N TYR A 190 -19.33 -18.80 -6.15
CA TYR A 190 -18.15 -17.99 -5.85
C TYR A 190 -18.59 -16.74 -5.09
N GLU A 191 -17.88 -16.42 -4.01
CA GLU A 191 -18.13 -15.21 -3.22
C GLU A 191 -16.79 -14.58 -2.84
N HIS A 192 -16.61 -13.29 -3.11
CA HIS A 192 -15.46 -12.48 -2.71
C HIS A 192 -15.96 -11.31 -1.87
N ASN A 193 -15.79 -11.44 -0.57
CA ASN A 193 -16.31 -10.52 0.43
C ASN A 193 -15.18 -9.68 1.02
N VAL A 194 -15.52 -8.42 1.31
CA VAL A 194 -14.65 -7.53 2.10
C VAL A 194 -14.33 -8.15 3.46
N GLY A 195 -13.16 -7.85 3.97
CA GLY A 195 -12.78 -8.23 5.33
C GLY A 195 -13.34 -7.29 6.39
N ASP A 196 -12.59 -7.16 7.48
CA ASP A 196 -13.00 -6.43 8.67
C ASP A 196 -12.89 -4.90 8.47
N ASP A 197 -12.05 -4.45 7.53
CA ASP A 197 -11.96 -3.05 7.13
C ASP A 197 -13.16 -2.56 6.28
N GLY A 198 -13.98 -3.49 5.78
CA GLY A 198 -15.18 -3.21 5.01
C GLY A 198 -14.93 -2.67 3.59
N ALA A 199 -13.72 -2.78 3.06
CA ALA A 199 -13.32 -2.27 1.76
C ALA A 199 -12.72 -3.37 0.86
N TYR A 200 -12.70 -3.10 -0.45
CA TYR A 200 -11.83 -3.81 -1.38
C TYR A 200 -10.67 -2.87 -1.71
N GLY A 201 -9.45 -3.39 -1.76
CA GLY A 201 -8.28 -2.68 -2.23
C GLY A 201 -8.43 -2.35 -3.72
N SER A 202 -7.65 -1.39 -4.21
CA SER A 202 -7.64 -0.98 -5.60
C SER A 202 -6.24 -1.02 -6.18
N TYR A 203 -6.16 -1.30 -7.49
CA TYR A 203 -4.88 -1.26 -8.22
C TYR A 203 -4.57 0.16 -8.70
N THR A 204 -4.57 1.13 -7.79
CA THR A 204 -4.40 2.56 -8.08
C THR A 204 -3.30 3.16 -7.24
N ASP A 205 -2.74 4.27 -7.69
CA ASP A 205 -1.94 5.18 -6.86
C ASP A 205 -2.50 6.59 -7.09
N ALA A 206 -3.19 7.14 -6.09
CA ALA A 206 -3.87 8.43 -6.24
C ALA A 206 -2.89 9.60 -6.37
N ASN A 207 -1.73 9.51 -5.71
CA ASN A 207 -0.70 10.56 -5.74
C ASN A 207 -0.05 10.66 -7.12
N LYS A 208 0.11 9.53 -7.79
CA LYS A 208 0.68 9.45 -9.14
C LYS A 208 -0.36 9.42 -10.26
N GLY A 209 -1.65 9.36 -9.91
CA GLY A 209 -2.76 9.30 -10.87
C GLY A 209 -2.82 7.98 -11.65
N TRP A 210 -2.32 6.88 -11.08
CA TRP A 210 -2.28 5.57 -11.72
C TRP A 210 -3.57 4.79 -11.48
N ASP A 211 -4.07 4.11 -12.52
CA ASP A 211 -5.17 3.14 -12.40
C ASP A 211 -4.91 1.92 -13.29
N PHE A 212 -4.69 0.79 -12.63
CA PHE A 212 -4.43 -0.50 -13.25
C PHE A 212 -5.52 -1.53 -12.93
N ASN A 213 -6.70 -1.13 -12.44
CA ASN A 213 -7.76 -2.08 -12.09
C ASN A 213 -8.17 -2.94 -13.29
N SER A 214 -8.37 -2.35 -14.46
CA SER A 214 -8.73 -3.12 -15.67
C SER A 214 -7.66 -4.14 -16.07
N ARG A 215 -6.40 -3.84 -15.76
CA ARG A 215 -5.25 -4.70 -16.05
C ARG A 215 -5.14 -5.86 -15.06
N PHE A 216 -5.23 -5.59 -13.75
CA PHE A 216 -4.88 -6.58 -12.71
C PHE A 216 -6.05 -7.14 -11.90
N ARG A 217 -7.25 -6.54 -11.94
CA ARG A 217 -8.46 -7.11 -11.30
C ARG A 217 -9.00 -8.29 -12.09
N LYS A 218 -8.31 -9.43 -11.96
CA LYS A 218 -8.62 -10.66 -12.69
C LYS A 218 -9.48 -11.63 -11.89
N ILE A 219 -9.50 -11.46 -10.57
CA ILE A 219 -10.47 -12.08 -9.69
C ILE A 219 -11.55 -11.04 -9.38
N PRO A 220 -12.81 -11.23 -9.83
CA PRO A 220 -13.87 -10.25 -9.64
C PRO A 220 -14.27 -10.13 -8.15
N THR A 221 -14.84 -9.00 -7.75
CA THR A 221 -15.40 -8.83 -6.41
C THR A 221 -16.87 -9.26 -6.37
N GLY A 222 -17.40 -9.52 -5.18
CA GLY A 222 -18.80 -9.89 -4.99
C GLY A 222 -19.11 -11.35 -5.34
N ASN A 223 -20.29 -11.61 -5.91
CA ASN A 223 -20.82 -12.96 -6.09
C ASN A 223 -20.77 -13.42 -7.55
N GLY A 224 -20.61 -14.72 -7.75
CA GLY A 224 -20.55 -15.34 -9.06
C GLY A 224 -20.69 -16.86 -9.02
N THR A 225 -20.30 -17.51 -10.11
CA THR A 225 -20.14 -18.96 -10.18
C THR A 225 -18.71 -19.32 -10.52
N TRP A 226 -18.31 -20.55 -10.25
CA TRP A 226 -17.00 -21.05 -10.66
C TRP A 226 -17.10 -22.46 -11.26
N LEU A 227 -16.13 -22.81 -12.10
CA LEU A 227 -15.93 -24.13 -12.70
C LEU A 227 -14.46 -24.52 -12.61
N ARG A 228 -14.17 -25.75 -12.21
CA ARG A 228 -12.83 -26.36 -12.28
C ARG A 228 -12.66 -27.16 -13.56
N ASP A 229 -11.90 -26.66 -14.51
CA ASP A 229 -11.60 -27.40 -15.74
C ASP A 229 -10.37 -28.30 -15.54
N PHE A 230 -10.58 -29.59 -15.27
CA PHE A 230 -9.49 -30.54 -15.05
C PHE A 230 -8.61 -30.76 -16.30
N GLU A 231 -9.19 -30.67 -17.50
CA GLU A 231 -8.49 -30.90 -18.77
C GLU A 231 -7.47 -29.79 -19.04
N ARG A 232 -7.88 -28.53 -18.83
CA ARG A 232 -7.01 -27.35 -19.02
C ARG A 232 -6.21 -26.97 -17.77
N ASN A 233 -6.46 -27.63 -16.64
CA ASN A 233 -5.94 -27.23 -15.33
C ASN A 233 -6.28 -25.77 -14.95
N LYS A 234 -7.51 -25.34 -15.24
CA LYS A 234 -7.98 -23.96 -15.01
C LYS A 234 -9.13 -23.89 -14.00
N VAL A 235 -9.33 -22.69 -13.46
CA VAL A 235 -10.50 -22.24 -12.70
C VAL A 235 -11.14 -21.12 -13.48
N ILE A 236 -12.42 -21.25 -13.79
CA ILE A 236 -13.18 -20.24 -14.52
C ILE A 236 -14.14 -19.62 -13.53
N ILE A 237 -13.98 -18.33 -13.24
CA ILE A 237 -14.91 -17.57 -12.41
C ILE A 237 -15.80 -16.76 -13.34
N THR A 238 -17.11 -16.90 -13.20
CA THR A 238 -18.10 -16.11 -13.93
C THR A 238 -18.72 -15.10 -12.98
N ASP A 239 -18.51 -13.82 -13.24
CA ASP A 239 -19.02 -12.74 -12.38
C ASP A 239 -20.55 -12.54 -12.53
N ALA A 240 -21.10 -11.60 -11.74
CA ALA A 240 -22.51 -11.24 -11.83
C ALA A 240 -22.94 -10.71 -13.22
N ASN A 241 -22.01 -10.13 -13.98
CA ASN A 241 -22.23 -9.61 -15.33
C ASN A 241 -22.04 -10.66 -16.43
N LYS A 242 -21.78 -11.92 -16.06
CA LYS A 242 -21.51 -13.04 -16.99
C LYS A 242 -20.20 -12.91 -17.77
N VAL A 243 -19.24 -12.17 -17.22
CA VAL A 243 -17.86 -12.15 -17.70
C VAL A 243 -17.12 -13.35 -17.10
N GLU A 244 -16.45 -14.12 -17.96
CA GLU A 244 -15.62 -15.25 -17.55
C GLU A 244 -14.16 -14.82 -17.36
N HIS A 245 -13.61 -15.23 -16.23
CA HIS A 245 -12.23 -15.02 -15.83
C HIS A 245 -11.55 -16.38 -15.73
N GLU A 246 -10.67 -16.68 -16.70
CA GLU A 246 -9.92 -17.94 -16.71
C GLU A 246 -8.59 -17.80 -15.98
N LEU A 247 -8.37 -18.65 -14.98
CA LEU A 247 -7.20 -18.61 -14.11
C LEU A 247 -6.51 -19.98 -14.11
N ASP A 248 -5.20 -20.01 -14.29
CA ASP A 248 -4.41 -21.23 -14.11
C ASP A 248 -4.28 -21.56 -12.63
N LEU A 249 -4.50 -22.84 -12.30
CA LEU A 249 -4.44 -23.33 -10.93
C LEU A 249 -3.08 -23.97 -10.64
N GLU A 250 -2.44 -23.50 -9.58
CA GLU A 250 -1.28 -24.17 -8.99
C GLU A 250 -1.54 -24.44 -7.50
N LEU A 251 -1.40 -25.70 -7.11
CA LEU A 251 -1.58 -26.15 -5.74
C LEU A 251 -0.22 -26.25 -5.04
N LEU A 252 -0.03 -25.47 -3.98
CA LEU A 252 1.18 -25.49 -3.18
C LEU A 252 0.97 -26.37 -1.95
N THR A 253 1.12 -27.67 -2.13
CA THR A 253 0.78 -28.68 -1.10
C THR A 253 1.66 -28.60 0.15
N ALA A 254 2.88 -28.06 0.05
CA ALA A 254 3.79 -27.89 1.18
C ALA A 254 3.33 -26.80 2.16
N THR A 255 2.72 -25.73 1.64
CA THR A 255 2.25 -24.56 2.40
C THR A 255 0.73 -24.54 2.58
N ASN A 256 0.01 -25.46 1.92
CA ASN A 256 -1.46 -25.50 1.87
C ASN A 256 -2.06 -24.21 1.28
N GLU A 257 -1.40 -23.69 0.25
CA GLU A 257 -1.79 -22.48 -0.47
C GLU A 257 -2.24 -22.81 -1.90
N VAL A 258 -2.98 -21.90 -2.49
CA VAL A 258 -3.44 -21.99 -3.87
C VAL A 258 -3.07 -20.73 -4.63
N ASN A 259 -2.39 -20.89 -5.76
CA ASN A 259 -2.15 -19.80 -6.69
C ASN A 259 -3.16 -19.84 -7.82
N LEU A 260 -3.84 -18.70 -8.03
CA LEU A 260 -4.71 -18.47 -9.19
C LEU A 260 -4.03 -17.45 -10.10
N LYS A 261 -3.49 -17.92 -11.23
CA LYS A 261 -2.63 -17.13 -12.12
C LYS A 261 -3.32 -16.75 -13.41
N THR A 262 -2.91 -15.65 -14.00
CA THR A 262 -3.33 -15.27 -15.36
C THR A 262 -2.28 -14.41 -16.02
N GLU A 263 -2.17 -14.57 -17.34
CA GLU A 263 -1.36 -13.69 -18.17
C GLU A 263 -1.95 -12.28 -18.20
N VAL A 264 -1.07 -11.30 -18.28
CA VAL A 264 -1.40 -9.90 -18.59
C VAL A 264 -0.63 -9.49 -19.85
N PRO A 265 -1.22 -8.64 -20.72
CA PRO A 265 -0.56 -8.26 -21.96
C PRO A 265 0.81 -7.62 -21.71
N TYR A 266 1.85 -8.20 -22.30
CA TYR A 266 3.19 -7.62 -22.30
C TYR A 266 3.24 -6.49 -23.35
N LEU A 267 3.49 -5.26 -22.92
CA LEU A 267 3.39 -4.06 -23.76
C LEU A 267 4.75 -3.33 -23.85
N ALA A 268 5.83 -4.07 -24.07
CA ALA A 268 7.18 -3.53 -24.09
C ALA A 268 7.39 -2.44 -25.16
N GLU A 269 6.57 -2.40 -26.22
CA GLU A 269 6.57 -1.33 -27.21
C GLU A 269 6.15 0.04 -26.65
N ASN A 270 5.42 0.05 -25.53
CA ASN A 270 4.97 1.27 -24.86
C ASN A 270 5.93 1.72 -23.75
N PHE A 271 7.01 0.95 -23.52
CA PHE A 271 7.98 1.25 -22.47
C PHE A 271 8.67 2.60 -22.73
N SER A 272 8.64 3.49 -21.75
CA SER A 272 9.32 4.80 -21.84
C SER A 272 10.76 4.71 -21.35
N TRP A 273 11.72 4.91 -22.26
CA TRP A 273 13.14 4.98 -21.92
C TRP A 273 13.57 6.28 -21.22
N THR A 274 12.68 7.28 -21.22
CA THR A 274 12.95 8.61 -20.67
C THR A 274 12.18 8.90 -19.40
N ASP A 275 11.16 8.08 -19.09
CA ASP A 275 10.49 8.16 -17.78
C ASP A 275 11.42 7.57 -16.71
N THR A 276 11.41 8.18 -15.54
CA THR A 276 12.23 7.78 -14.41
C THR A 276 11.46 6.93 -13.39
N ASP A 277 10.12 6.82 -13.51
CA ASP A 277 9.34 5.96 -12.62
C ASP A 277 9.29 4.52 -13.14
N TRP A 278 10.34 3.76 -12.83
CA TRP A 278 10.44 2.34 -13.16
C TRP A 278 9.29 1.49 -12.62
N SER A 279 8.68 1.88 -11.49
CA SER A 279 7.55 1.16 -10.92
C SER A 279 6.31 1.26 -11.82
N TYR A 280 6.11 2.43 -12.44
CA TYR A 280 5.06 2.58 -13.45
C TYR A 280 5.27 1.62 -14.61
N GLU A 281 6.47 1.59 -15.17
CA GLU A 281 6.78 0.76 -16.33
C GLU A 281 6.65 -0.74 -16.05
N GLU A 282 7.08 -1.17 -14.87
CA GLU A 282 6.90 -2.55 -14.39
C GLU A 282 5.41 -2.95 -14.34
N LEU A 283 4.57 -2.10 -13.76
CA LEU A 283 3.12 -2.34 -13.64
C LEU A 283 2.42 -2.25 -15.01
N ALA A 284 2.62 -1.13 -15.72
CA ALA A 284 1.87 -0.78 -16.91
C ALA A 284 2.22 -1.65 -18.12
N HIS A 285 3.51 -1.96 -18.30
CA HIS A 285 4.02 -2.45 -19.58
C HIS A 285 4.79 -3.77 -19.48
N MET A 286 5.63 -3.92 -18.46
CA MET A 286 6.62 -5.01 -18.42
C MET A 286 6.15 -6.26 -17.65
N SER A 287 5.02 -6.18 -16.94
CA SER A 287 4.37 -7.33 -16.31
C SER A 287 3.77 -8.29 -17.37
N LYS A 288 3.94 -9.60 -17.15
CA LYS A 288 3.45 -10.66 -18.06
C LYS A 288 2.50 -11.65 -17.40
N LEU A 289 2.61 -11.80 -16.09
CA LEU A 289 1.80 -12.72 -15.31
C LEU A 289 1.46 -12.06 -13.97
N THR A 290 0.23 -12.24 -13.52
CA THR A 290 -0.21 -11.87 -12.17
C THR A 290 -0.94 -13.04 -11.53
N TRP A 291 -0.86 -13.15 -10.20
CA TRP A 291 -1.59 -14.17 -9.48
C TRP A 291 -1.95 -13.73 -8.06
N TYR A 292 -3.00 -14.36 -7.56
CA TYR A 292 -3.38 -14.29 -6.16
C TYR A 292 -2.86 -15.55 -5.48
N THR A 293 -2.21 -15.36 -4.33
CA THR A 293 -1.87 -16.45 -3.40
C THR A 293 -2.97 -16.52 -2.35
N LEU A 294 -3.70 -17.62 -2.33
CA LEU A 294 -4.80 -17.87 -1.40
C LEU A 294 -4.34 -18.77 -0.26
N THR A 295 -4.66 -18.39 0.98
CA THR A 295 -4.27 -19.10 2.20
C THR A 295 -5.51 -19.53 2.99
N LYS A 296 -5.40 -20.59 3.81
CA LYS A 296 -6.51 -21.02 4.68
C LYS A 296 -6.63 -20.17 5.94
N GLU A 297 -5.52 -19.67 6.44
CA GLU A 297 -5.46 -18.78 7.60
C GLU A 297 -5.07 -17.39 7.14
N ARG A 298 -5.67 -16.37 7.76
CA ARG A 298 -5.33 -14.97 7.48
C ARG A 298 -3.92 -14.66 8.01
N VAL A 299 -3.12 -14.01 7.18
CA VAL A 299 -1.82 -13.49 7.59
C VAL A 299 -2.01 -12.12 8.21
N LEU A 300 -1.75 -12.03 9.52
CA LEU A 300 -1.83 -10.76 10.25
C LEU A 300 -0.67 -9.84 9.88
N GLN A 301 -0.95 -8.54 9.85
CA GLN A 301 0.00 -7.53 9.39
C GLN A 301 0.92 -7.06 10.52
N THR A 302 2.22 -6.97 10.23
CA THR A 302 3.25 -6.57 11.21
C THR A 302 3.65 -5.11 11.10
N GLY A 303 3.16 -4.39 10.09
CA GLY A 303 3.48 -2.97 9.89
C GLY A 303 3.02 -2.11 11.07
N ASN A 304 3.91 -1.30 11.61
CA ASN A 304 3.68 -0.36 12.71
C ASN A 304 4.26 1.04 12.40
N SER A 305 4.24 1.42 11.12
CA SER A 305 4.79 2.69 10.67
C SER A 305 3.73 3.76 10.50
N ILE A 306 4.14 5.03 10.65
CA ILE A 306 3.40 6.18 10.15
C ILE A 306 3.88 6.42 8.71
N THR A 307 2.94 6.43 7.77
CA THR A 307 3.20 6.61 6.33
C THR A 307 2.85 8.02 5.84
N GLY A 308 2.13 8.79 6.66
CA GLY A 308 1.80 10.18 6.41
C GLY A 308 1.27 10.85 7.68
N LEU A 309 1.59 12.12 7.86
CA LEU A 309 1.13 12.91 9.00
C LEU A 309 1.10 14.38 8.58
N THR A 310 0.04 15.11 8.92
CA THR A 310 0.02 16.57 8.79
C THR A 310 -0.56 17.22 10.03
N VAL A 311 -0.08 18.42 10.34
CA VAL A 311 -0.57 19.23 11.45
C VAL A 311 -1.15 20.56 10.96
N LYS A 312 -1.93 21.21 11.81
CA LYS A 312 -2.42 22.56 11.58
C LYS A 312 -1.27 23.56 11.44
N ASP A 313 -1.44 24.53 10.54
CA ASP A 313 -0.49 25.62 10.25
C ASP A 313 0.87 25.14 9.70
N GLN A 314 0.90 23.93 9.13
CA GLN A 314 2.08 23.34 8.48
C GLN A 314 2.51 24.14 7.25
N ASP A 315 3.82 24.43 7.17
CA ASP A 315 4.51 24.99 6.02
C ASP A 315 5.32 23.90 5.31
N GLY A 316 4.90 23.55 4.10
CA GLY A 316 5.56 22.54 3.27
C GLY A 316 5.26 21.09 3.67
N ASP A 317 6.09 20.17 3.17
CA ASP A 317 5.87 18.73 3.27
C ASP A 317 6.47 18.12 4.54
N THR A 318 5.79 17.10 5.07
CA THR A 318 6.25 16.31 6.20
C THR A 318 7.44 15.42 5.80
N GLN A 319 8.51 15.47 6.60
CA GLN A 319 9.65 14.57 6.44
C GLN A 319 9.47 13.36 7.37
N ILE A 320 9.53 12.14 6.84
CA ILE A 320 9.34 10.90 7.60
C ILE A 320 10.59 10.04 7.44
N ASP A 321 11.27 9.74 8.55
CA ASP A 321 12.35 8.76 8.62
C ASP A 321 11.82 7.47 9.26
N GLY A 322 11.59 6.47 8.41
CA GLY A 322 11.07 5.17 8.82
C GLY A 322 12.06 4.30 9.60
N ASP A 323 13.36 4.58 9.50
CA ASP A 323 14.41 3.81 10.17
C ASP A 323 14.62 4.30 11.60
N THR A 324 14.67 5.62 11.78
CA THR A 324 14.81 6.25 13.11
C THR A 324 13.48 6.46 13.83
N LYS A 325 12.35 6.27 13.12
CA LYS A 325 10.98 6.54 13.62
C LYS A 325 10.80 8.01 14.02
N GLU A 326 11.39 8.89 13.23
CA GLU A 326 11.29 10.34 13.43
C GLU A 326 10.47 10.99 12.31
N ILE A 327 9.64 11.95 12.70
CA ILE A 327 8.87 12.78 11.78
C ILE A 327 9.26 14.23 12.05
N THR A 328 9.51 15.01 11.00
CA THR A 328 9.72 16.45 11.12
C THR A 328 8.65 17.19 10.33
N VAL A 329 7.93 18.08 11.01
CA VAL A 329 6.96 19.01 10.42
C VAL A 329 7.44 20.44 10.65
N THR A 330 7.27 21.30 9.65
CA THR A 330 7.58 22.73 9.79
C THR A 330 6.27 23.49 9.91
N ILE A 331 6.18 24.45 10.83
CA ILE A 331 5.05 25.39 10.94
C ILE A 331 5.54 26.84 10.89
N LEU A 332 4.68 27.76 10.47
CA LEU A 332 4.96 29.19 10.60
C LEU A 332 4.71 29.66 12.03
N ASP A 333 5.57 30.55 12.52
CA ASP A 333 5.37 31.26 13.78
C ASP A 333 4.30 32.34 13.62
N ASN A 334 3.04 31.93 13.81
CA ASN A 334 1.86 32.79 13.79
C ASN A 334 1.29 33.01 15.20
N GLY A 335 2.07 32.74 16.25
CA GLY A 335 1.58 32.70 17.63
C GLY A 335 0.82 31.42 18.00
N ALA A 336 1.00 30.33 17.27
CA ALA A 336 0.41 29.03 17.57
C ALA A 336 0.80 28.54 18.98
N ASN A 337 -0.19 28.01 19.72
CA ASN A 337 0.07 27.37 21.00
C ASN A 337 0.73 26.01 20.77
N LEU A 338 2.05 25.92 20.94
CA LEU A 338 2.82 24.69 20.78
C LEU A 338 2.36 23.55 21.71
N ALA A 339 1.65 23.85 22.81
CA ALA A 339 1.07 22.82 23.67
C ALA A 339 -0.21 22.18 23.11
N ALA A 340 -0.75 22.71 22.00
CA ALA A 340 -2.03 22.28 21.46
C ALA A 340 -2.09 22.42 19.92
N ILE A 341 -1.19 21.73 19.22
CA ILE A 341 -1.18 21.70 17.75
C ILE A 341 -2.11 20.58 17.26
N GLU A 342 -3.09 20.90 16.42
CA GLU A 342 -4.06 19.93 15.91
C GLU A 342 -3.44 19.01 14.85
N LEU A 343 -3.64 17.70 14.99
CA LEU A 343 -3.30 16.67 14.01
C LEU A 343 -4.39 16.62 12.92
N THR A 344 -4.08 17.01 11.69
CA THR A 344 -5.06 17.14 10.60
C THR A 344 -5.12 15.93 9.67
N SER A 345 -4.06 15.13 9.61
CA SER A 345 -4.09 13.83 8.93
C SER A 345 -3.12 12.85 9.58
N LEU A 346 -3.44 11.56 9.52
CA LEU A 346 -2.59 10.48 10.00
C LEU A 346 -2.83 9.24 9.15
N ASN A 347 -1.81 8.78 8.44
CA ASN A 347 -1.79 7.57 7.65
C ASN A 347 -0.81 6.59 8.29
N LEU A 348 -1.23 5.32 8.39
CA LEU A 348 -0.47 4.27 9.05
C LEU A 348 -0.19 3.13 8.08
N SER A 349 0.69 2.21 8.47
CA SER A 349 0.71 0.88 7.90
C SER A 349 -0.67 0.22 7.97
N TYR A 350 -1.00 -0.60 6.99
CA TYR A 350 -2.31 -1.26 6.91
C TYR A 350 -2.58 -2.10 8.17
N ALA A 351 -3.84 -2.07 8.63
CA ALA A 351 -4.35 -2.68 9.86
C ALA A 351 -3.67 -2.24 11.18
N ALA A 352 -2.75 -1.27 11.14
CA ALA A 352 -2.18 -0.71 12.35
C ALA A 352 -3.15 0.24 13.07
N THR A 353 -2.97 0.36 14.38
CA THR A 353 -3.70 1.27 15.26
C THR A 353 -2.74 2.22 15.96
N THR A 354 -3.27 3.25 16.60
CA THR A 354 -2.47 4.31 17.22
C THR A 354 -3.19 4.88 18.44
N ASP A 355 -2.42 5.47 19.35
CA ASP A 355 -2.92 6.21 20.51
C ASP A 355 -3.36 7.66 20.21
N SER A 356 -3.19 8.11 18.97
CA SER A 356 -3.56 9.45 18.50
C SER A 356 -4.59 9.37 17.37
N SER A 357 -5.39 10.42 17.16
CA SER A 357 -6.42 10.41 16.13
C SER A 357 -6.52 11.76 15.44
N VAL A 358 -6.87 11.78 14.15
CA VAL A 358 -7.12 13.03 13.43
C VAL A 358 -8.14 13.90 14.19
N GLY A 359 -7.83 15.18 14.35
CA GLY A 359 -8.55 16.16 15.17
C GLY A 359 -8.09 16.26 16.62
N SER A 360 -7.20 15.38 17.11
CA SER A 360 -6.59 15.52 18.44
C SER A 360 -5.50 16.57 18.47
N THR A 361 -5.23 17.15 19.64
CA THR A 361 -4.13 18.08 19.86
C THR A 361 -2.87 17.36 20.34
N LEU A 362 -1.74 17.69 19.74
CA LEU A 362 -0.40 17.26 20.10
C LEU A 362 0.31 18.36 20.89
N ASP A 363 1.05 17.98 21.93
CA ASP A 363 1.80 18.89 22.80
C ASP A 363 3.29 18.82 22.45
N PHE A 364 3.81 19.92 21.92
CA PHE A 364 5.22 20.16 21.57
C PHE A 364 5.90 21.15 22.52
N SER A 365 5.28 21.54 23.63
CA SER A 365 5.81 22.55 24.56
C SER A 365 7.14 22.15 25.20
N THR A 366 7.48 20.86 25.18
CA THR A 366 8.75 20.33 25.67
C THR A 366 9.65 19.97 24.49
N ALA A 367 10.76 20.71 24.35
CA ALA A 367 11.80 20.46 23.35
C ALA A 367 11.31 20.40 21.89
N ASN A 368 10.14 20.97 21.59
CA ASN A 368 9.51 20.94 20.27
C ASN A 368 9.29 19.52 19.73
N THR A 369 9.06 18.55 20.63
CA THR A 369 8.79 17.17 20.24
C THR A 369 7.59 16.58 20.97
N THR A 370 6.99 15.57 20.35
CA THR A 370 5.96 14.75 20.95
C THR A 370 6.09 13.30 20.46
N THR A 371 5.24 12.41 20.95
CA THR A 371 5.30 11.00 20.62
C THR A 371 3.94 10.45 20.23
N ILE A 372 3.91 9.62 19.18
CA ILE A 372 2.74 8.83 18.77
C ILE A 372 3.14 7.36 18.82
N ASN A 373 2.35 6.52 19.48
CA ASN A 373 2.55 5.08 19.47
C ASN A 373 1.69 4.44 18.39
N VAL A 374 2.29 3.54 17.60
CA VAL A 374 1.63 2.77 16.56
C VAL A 374 1.77 1.30 16.88
N THR A 375 0.65 0.58 16.90
CA THR A 375 0.59 -0.85 17.19
C THR A 375 0.12 -1.60 15.94
N SER A 376 0.92 -2.54 15.46
CA SER A 376 0.55 -3.42 14.35
C SER A 376 -0.64 -4.30 14.72
N GLU A 377 -1.25 -4.94 13.73
CA GLU A 377 -2.30 -5.90 13.96
C GLU A 377 -1.83 -7.12 14.78
N THR A 378 -0.56 -7.52 14.63
CA THR A 378 0.06 -8.57 15.47
C THR A 378 0.32 -8.13 16.92
N GLY A 379 0.13 -6.85 17.26
CA GLY A 379 0.34 -6.29 18.59
C GLY A 379 1.74 -5.72 18.82
N GLU A 380 2.60 -5.68 17.81
CA GLU A 380 3.94 -5.08 17.90
C GLU A 380 3.83 -3.55 17.89
N SER A 381 4.38 -2.89 18.90
CA SER A 381 4.28 -1.43 19.03
C SER A 381 5.60 -0.72 18.70
N ALA A 382 5.51 0.40 17.98
CA ALA A 382 6.61 1.31 17.70
C ALA A 382 6.24 2.72 18.20
N SER A 383 7.21 3.40 18.81
CA SER A 383 7.06 4.76 19.30
C SER A 383 7.72 5.73 18.31
N TRP A 384 6.93 6.63 17.75
CA TRP A 384 7.36 7.60 16.75
C TRP A 384 7.54 8.98 17.38
N THR A 385 8.71 9.58 17.19
CA THR A 385 8.99 10.95 17.66
C THR A 385 8.62 11.95 16.58
N VAL A 386 7.67 12.83 16.87
CA VAL A 386 7.30 13.94 15.98
C VAL A 386 7.99 15.20 16.48
N LYS A 387 8.78 15.84 15.60
CA LYS A 387 9.50 17.08 15.86
C LYS A 387 8.84 18.22 15.08
N ILE A 388 8.69 19.36 15.72
CA ILE A 388 8.22 20.58 15.07
C ILE A 388 9.36 21.57 14.89
N VAL A 389 9.49 22.10 13.67
CA VAL A 389 10.39 23.21 13.34
C VAL A 389 9.52 24.44 13.18
N VAL A 390 9.72 25.44 14.02
CA VAL A 390 8.99 26.70 13.94
C VAL A 390 9.80 27.68 13.09
N LYS A 391 9.22 28.11 11.98
CA LYS A 391 9.80 29.06 11.04
C LYS A 391 9.19 30.44 11.26
N SER A 392 10.01 31.45 11.50
CA SER A 392 9.53 32.82 11.67
C SER A 392 8.98 33.38 10.33
N ASP A 393 7.77 33.93 10.34
CA ASP A 393 7.19 34.63 9.16
C ASP A 393 7.67 36.09 9.09
N LEU A 394 8.99 36.27 9.04
CA LEU A 394 9.61 37.60 8.99
C LEU A 394 9.77 38.13 7.57
N ASP A 395 9.70 37.28 6.55
CA ASP A 395 9.91 37.71 5.18
C ASP A 395 8.81 38.68 4.75
N GLY A 396 9.24 39.78 4.13
CA GLY A 396 8.33 40.79 3.61
C GLY A 396 8.86 42.21 3.73
N THR A 397 7.96 43.12 3.41
CA THR A 397 8.19 44.56 3.45
C THR A 397 7.45 45.13 4.65
N TYR A 398 8.10 46.02 5.40
CA TYR A 398 7.57 46.65 6.58
C TYR A 398 7.69 48.17 6.47
N SER A 399 6.70 48.87 7.02
CA SER A 399 6.80 50.31 7.31
C SER A 399 7.26 50.54 8.73
N ASN A 400 7.94 51.65 9.00
CA ASN A 400 8.32 52.08 10.34
C ASN A 400 7.36 53.18 10.86
N PRO A 401 6.20 52.86 11.44
CA PRO A 401 5.26 53.88 11.91
C PRO A 401 5.79 54.72 13.09
N SER A 402 6.73 54.21 13.88
CA SER A 402 7.26 54.91 15.05
C SER A 402 8.50 54.25 15.64
N SER A 403 9.35 55.09 16.23
CA SER A 403 10.42 54.65 17.11
C SER A 403 10.31 55.32 18.49
N LEU A 404 10.40 54.52 19.56
CA LEU A 404 10.25 54.96 20.94
C LEU A 404 11.59 54.93 21.67
N ILE A 405 11.87 55.97 22.45
CA ILE A 405 13.02 56.03 23.34
C ILE A 405 12.56 55.96 24.79
N TYR A 406 13.28 55.21 25.61
CA TYR A 406 12.97 55.00 27.02
C TYR A 406 14.10 55.58 27.89
N VAL A 407 13.73 56.47 28.81
CA VAL A 407 14.66 57.19 29.67
C VAL A 407 14.31 56.90 31.14
N ASN A 408 15.30 56.43 31.89
CA ASN A 408 15.19 56.22 33.33
C ASN A 408 15.88 57.37 34.06
N GLN A 409 15.12 58.22 34.73
CA GLN A 409 15.66 59.44 35.33
C GLN A 409 16.12 59.20 36.77
N GLU A 410 17.33 59.66 37.11
CA GLU A 410 17.81 59.60 38.51
C GLU A 410 16.96 60.45 39.47
N TYR A 411 16.43 61.56 38.96
CA TYR A 411 15.50 62.44 39.69
C TYR A 411 14.37 62.88 38.75
N GLY A 412 13.21 62.25 38.87
CA GLY A 412 12.06 62.51 38.01
C GLY A 412 11.14 61.30 37.91
N SER A 413 10.31 61.26 36.86
CA SER A 413 9.55 60.07 36.51
C SER A 413 10.08 59.55 35.18
N ASP A 414 10.34 58.26 35.13
CA ASP A 414 10.70 57.56 33.89
C ASP A 414 9.64 57.83 32.83
N TYR A 415 10.09 57.95 31.59
CA TYR A 415 9.19 58.19 30.48
C TYR A 415 9.65 57.45 29.23
N SER A 416 8.69 57.21 28.36
CA SER A 416 8.92 56.87 26.96
C SER A 416 8.17 57.85 26.08
N LYS A 417 8.74 58.13 24.91
CA LYS A 417 8.10 58.96 23.88
C LYS A 417 8.64 58.62 22.51
N ASN A 418 7.95 59.13 21.49
CA ASN A 418 8.43 59.00 20.12
C ASN A 418 9.69 59.85 19.97
N ILE A 419 10.75 59.27 19.41
CA ILE A 419 12.04 59.94 19.29
C ILE A 419 11.94 61.24 18.48
N SER A 420 11.01 61.29 17.53
CA SER A 420 10.78 62.46 16.69
C SER A 420 10.19 63.67 17.41
N ASP A 421 9.66 63.49 18.63
CA ASP A 421 9.11 64.59 19.43
C ASP A 421 10.19 65.61 19.83
N ASP A 422 11.45 65.17 19.99
CA ASP A 422 12.60 66.05 20.29
C ASP A 422 13.67 66.04 19.20
N PHE A 423 13.81 64.94 18.46
CA PHE A 423 14.75 64.80 17.35
C PHE A 423 13.97 64.91 16.04
N THR A 424 13.63 66.13 15.62
CA THR A 424 12.69 66.35 14.52
C THR A 424 13.10 65.68 13.21
N SER A 425 14.41 65.56 12.95
CA SER A 425 14.96 64.85 11.78
C SER A 425 14.66 63.34 11.80
N ALA A 426 14.40 62.74 12.96
CA ALA A 426 14.07 61.32 13.07
C ALA A 426 12.71 60.98 12.45
N ASN A 427 11.84 61.97 12.19
CA ASN A 427 10.59 61.74 11.44
C ASN A 427 10.83 61.20 10.02
N LEU A 428 12.00 61.49 9.42
CA LEU A 428 12.38 60.97 8.11
C LEU A 428 12.78 59.49 8.17
N GLU A 429 12.78 58.84 9.35
CA GLU A 429 12.89 57.38 9.44
C GLU A 429 11.54 56.68 9.30
N PHE A 430 10.42 57.41 9.40
CA PHE A 430 9.10 56.80 9.51
C PHE A 430 8.42 56.53 8.17
N ASP A 431 8.98 57.05 7.07
CA ASP A 431 8.61 56.67 5.71
C ASP A 431 9.56 55.62 5.11
N ASN A 432 10.57 55.19 5.88
CA ASN A 432 11.48 54.13 5.45
C ASN A 432 10.76 52.81 5.25
N GLU A 433 11.25 52.07 4.27
CA GLU A 433 10.80 50.72 3.94
C GLU A 433 11.84 49.71 4.44
N ILE A 434 11.45 48.85 5.37
CA ILE A 434 12.31 47.79 5.90
C ILE A 434 11.95 46.49 5.19
N VAL A 435 12.90 45.91 4.45
CA VAL A 435 12.71 44.65 3.73
C VAL A 435 13.50 43.55 4.41
N ILE A 436 12.82 42.50 4.85
CA ILE A 436 13.44 41.31 5.45
C ILE A 436 13.32 40.16 4.47
N VAL A 437 14.45 39.51 4.19
CA VAL A 437 14.53 38.34 3.30
C VAL A 437 15.37 37.27 3.98
N SER A 438 14.76 36.14 4.29
CA SER A 438 15.45 34.96 4.79
C SER A 438 16.24 34.30 3.66
N GLU A 439 17.51 34.01 3.89
CA GLU A 439 18.40 33.39 2.90
C GLU A 439 18.82 31.96 3.30
N GLY A 440 18.60 31.55 4.55
CA GLY A 440 18.88 30.19 5.01
C GLY A 440 19.13 30.09 6.51
N TYR A 441 20.12 29.30 6.89
CA TYR A 441 20.48 29.02 8.27
C TYR A 441 22.00 29.13 8.48
N ASN A 442 22.41 29.65 9.64
CA ASN A 442 23.79 29.62 10.15
C ASN A 442 23.82 28.67 11.35
N GLY A 443 24.18 27.40 11.12
CA GLY A 443 23.98 26.35 12.12
C GLY A 443 22.49 26.06 12.30
N ASP A 444 21.97 26.27 13.51
CA ASP A 444 20.57 26.12 13.90
C ASP A 444 19.78 27.45 13.87
N ARG A 445 20.42 28.57 13.55
CA ARG A 445 19.82 29.91 13.54
C ARG A 445 19.36 30.32 12.14
N PRO A 446 18.08 30.68 11.93
CA PRO A 446 17.63 31.31 10.69
C PRO A 446 18.42 32.60 10.42
N ASN A 447 18.76 32.85 9.16
CA ASN A 447 19.50 34.04 8.76
C ASN A 447 19.00 34.64 7.45
N GLY A 448 19.47 35.85 7.17
CA GLY A 448 19.20 36.50 5.91
C GLY A 448 19.66 37.96 5.89
N LYS A 449 18.90 38.77 5.16
CA LYS A 449 19.14 40.18 4.96
C LYS A 449 17.98 41.02 5.48
N ILE A 450 18.32 42.09 6.19
CA ILE A 450 17.41 43.16 6.56
C ILE A 450 17.92 44.45 5.90
N THR A 451 17.09 45.05 5.06
CA THR A 451 17.44 46.27 4.32
C THR A 451 16.59 47.43 4.82
N ASN A 452 17.23 48.48 5.33
CA ASN A 452 16.55 49.74 5.64
C ASN A 452 16.68 50.68 4.43
N ASN A 453 15.62 50.82 3.65
CA ASN A 453 15.56 51.71 2.50
C ASN A 453 14.99 53.06 2.90
N ALA A 454 15.66 54.14 2.48
CA ALA A 454 15.11 55.48 2.58
C ALA A 454 13.73 55.54 1.91
N GLY A 455 12.81 56.26 2.53
CA GLY A 455 11.45 56.40 2.05
C GLY A 455 11.32 57.20 0.74
N ALA A 456 10.11 57.67 0.46
CA ALA A 456 9.80 58.34 -0.80
C ALA A 456 10.59 59.64 -1.02
N ASP A 457 11.11 60.24 0.06
CA ASP A 457 11.94 61.44 0.02
C ASP A 457 13.43 61.14 -0.30
N GLY A 458 13.85 59.88 -0.22
CA GLY A 458 15.22 59.43 -0.45
C GLY A 458 16.21 59.86 0.63
N VAL A 459 15.75 60.23 1.83
CA VAL A 459 16.57 60.76 2.92
C VAL A 459 16.39 59.91 4.17
N TYR A 460 17.48 59.48 4.78
CA TYR A 460 17.43 58.91 6.13
C TYR A 460 17.36 60.04 7.16
N GLY A 461 16.62 59.82 8.23
CA GLY A 461 16.61 60.74 9.37
C GLY A 461 17.98 60.88 10.02
N ASP A 462 18.07 61.77 10.98
CA ASP A 462 19.21 61.85 11.89
C ASP A 462 18.69 61.95 13.32
N TYR A 463 19.53 61.53 14.26
CA TYR A 463 19.23 61.60 15.68
C TYR A 463 20.03 62.73 16.34
N ASN A 464 20.23 63.85 15.63
CA ASN A 464 20.89 65.03 16.16
C ASN A 464 19.86 65.99 16.75
N HIS A 465 20.04 66.38 18.01
CA HIS A 465 19.14 67.34 18.64
C HIS A 465 19.47 68.75 18.13
N VAL A 466 18.53 69.70 18.26
CA VAL A 466 18.81 71.13 18.03
C VAL A 466 19.84 71.71 19.02
N ASP A 467 20.20 70.94 20.05
CA ASP A 467 21.21 71.27 21.03
C ASP A 467 22.53 70.64 20.59
N ALA A 468 23.58 71.44 20.49
CA ALA A 468 24.85 71.02 19.89
C ALA A 468 25.62 70.00 20.74
N ASP A 469 25.18 69.72 21.97
CA ASP A 469 25.76 68.72 22.86
C ASP A 469 25.02 67.36 22.84
N VAL A 470 23.84 67.25 22.21
CA VAL A 470 23.06 66.01 22.17
C VAL A 470 22.99 65.44 20.74
N ASP A 471 23.79 64.40 20.48
CA ASP A 471 23.78 63.65 19.23
C ASP A 471 23.69 62.13 19.51
N LEU A 472 22.50 61.57 19.25
CA LEU A 472 22.20 60.16 19.45
C LEU A 472 22.58 59.28 18.25
N ASN A 473 23.12 59.84 17.15
CA ASN A 473 23.47 59.03 15.98
C ASN A 473 24.47 57.93 16.33
N SER A 474 25.45 58.22 17.19
CA SER A 474 26.42 57.24 17.67
C SER A 474 25.78 56.07 18.43
N LYS A 475 24.69 56.32 19.15
CA LYS A 475 23.97 55.32 19.97
C LYS A 475 22.92 54.54 19.20
N LEU A 476 22.24 55.16 18.23
CA LEU A 476 21.02 54.59 17.63
C LEU A 476 21.20 54.14 16.19
N ARG A 477 22.00 54.84 15.38
CA ARG A 477 22.09 54.58 13.93
C ARG A 477 22.65 53.20 13.59
N HIS A 478 23.50 52.64 14.45
CA HIS A 478 24.12 51.33 14.24
C HIS A 478 23.20 50.15 14.59
N LEU A 479 22.06 50.40 15.25
CA LEU A 479 21.11 49.36 15.68
C LEU A 479 20.29 48.81 14.52
N LEU A 480 19.88 49.69 13.61
CA LEU A 480 19.33 49.32 12.30
C LEU A 480 19.98 50.22 11.24
N PRO A 481 21.16 49.80 10.72
CA PRO A 481 21.91 50.60 9.76
C PRO A 481 21.11 50.89 8.49
N ALA A 482 21.41 52.01 7.83
CA ALA A 482 20.88 52.31 6.51
C ALA A 482 21.42 51.31 5.47
N GLY A 483 20.56 50.89 4.54
CA GLY A 483 20.89 49.90 3.52
C GLY A 483 20.83 48.45 4.02
N GLU A 484 21.49 47.56 3.30
CA GLU A 484 21.49 46.11 3.54
C GLU A 484 22.37 45.75 4.75
N SER A 485 21.81 44.96 5.67
CA SER A 485 22.51 44.35 6.80
C SER A 485 22.22 42.85 6.86
N TYR A 486 23.14 42.07 7.40
CA TYR A 486 22.95 40.67 7.75
C TYR A 486 22.12 40.55 9.03
N PHE A 487 21.24 39.54 9.10
CA PHE A 487 20.64 39.13 10.37
C PHE A 487 20.78 37.62 10.62
N GLU A 488 20.81 37.24 11.90
CA GLU A 488 20.53 35.87 12.36
C GLU A 488 19.64 35.88 13.61
N ILE A 489 18.86 34.82 13.82
CA ILE A 489 17.85 34.76 14.89
C ILE A 489 18.11 33.59 15.82
N ASP A 490 18.09 33.87 17.12
CA ASP A 490 17.98 32.87 18.16
C ASP A 490 16.50 32.65 18.51
N LEU A 491 15.95 31.54 18.02
CA LEU A 491 14.53 31.18 18.20
C LEU A 491 14.15 30.83 19.64
N VAL A 492 15.13 30.51 20.50
CA VAL A 492 14.87 30.18 21.92
C VAL A 492 14.62 31.45 22.72
N THR A 493 15.38 32.50 22.43
CA THR A 493 15.29 33.78 23.14
C THR A 493 14.45 34.83 22.42
N ASN A 494 14.07 34.55 21.17
CA ASN A 494 13.43 35.47 20.23
C ASN A 494 14.27 36.74 19.99
N THR A 495 15.58 36.56 19.82
CA THR A 495 16.54 37.65 19.64
C THR A 495 17.06 37.66 18.20
N MET A 496 16.94 38.81 17.54
CA MET A 496 17.55 39.06 16.24
C MET A 496 18.89 39.78 16.44
N TYR A 497 19.95 39.22 15.87
CA TYR A 497 21.25 39.85 15.77
C TYR A 497 21.41 40.49 14.39
N ILE A 498 21.87 41.74 14.34
CA ILE A 498 22.03 42.50 13.09
C ILE A 498 23.47 42.99 12.98
N GLY A 499 24.06 42.89 11.78
CA GLY A 499 25.44 43.30 11.53
C GLY A 499 25.78 43.42 10.06
N SER A 500 27.05 43.71 9.76
CA SER A 500 27.54 43.79 8.37
C SER A 500 27.71 42.41 7.73
N SER A 501 27.90 41.38 8.57
CA SER A 501 28.03 39.98 8.19
C SER A 501 27.85 39.08 9.42
N LYS A 502 27.82 37.76 9.21
CA LYS A 502 27.78 36.76 10.29
C LYS A 502 28.94 36.85 11.30
N ASP A 503 30.09 37.41 10.89
CA ASP A 503 31.29 37.50 11.73
C ASP A 503 31.42 38.89 12.40
N ASP A 504 30.48 39.80 12.12
CA ASP A 504 30.51 41.21 12.56
C ASP A 504 29.09 41.69 12.92
N LEU A 505 28.53 41.09 13.98
CA LEU A 505 27.24 41.44 14.56
C LEU A 505 27.40 42.66 15.47
N THR A 506 26.68 43.75 15.17
CA THR A 506 26.84 45.05 15.83
C THR A 506 25.69 45.42 16.75
N SER A 507 24.56 44.70 16.66
CA SER A 507 23.38 44.96 17.49
C SER A 507 22.56 43.70 17.72
N GLU A 508 21.80 43.72 18.80
CA GLU A 508 20.85 42.68 19.17
C GLU A 508 19.51 43.31 19.56
N ALA A 509 18.42 42.77 19.02
CA ALA A 509 17.06 43.21 19.28
C ALA A 509 16.23 42.03 19.75
N LYS A 510 15.50 42.21 20.84
CA LYS A 510 14.41 41.30 21.17
C LYS A 510 13.25 41.57 20.23
N MET A 511 12.77 40.54 19.55
CA MET A 511 11.59 40.64 18.70
C MET A 511 10.33 40.48 19.54
N LEU A 512 9.38 41.38 19.36
CA LEU A 512 8.06 41.33 19.99
C LEU A 512 7.02 41.36 18.88
N ALA A 513 6.19 40.32 18.76
CA ALA A 513 5.10 40.31 17.79
C ALA A 513 4.05 41.38 18.15
N THR A 514 3.53 42.06 17.15
CA THR A 514 2.42 43.02 17.27
C THR A 514 1.25 42.56 16.38
N ASP A 515 0.08 43.18 16.53
CA ASP A 515 -1.09 42.86 15.69
C ASP A 515 -0.86 43.13 14.19
N THR A 516 0.12 43.99 13.87
CA THR A 516 0.41 44.51 12.52
C THR A 516 1.79 44.13 12.01
N GLY A 517 2.64 43.50 12.81
CA GLY A 517 4.01 43.16 12.45
C GLY A 517 4.88 42.81 13.66
N ILE A 518 6.01 43.50 13.81
CA ILE A 518 7.00 43.24 14.86
C ILE A 518 7.56 44.54 15.45
N THR A 519 7.95 44.51 16.72
CA THR A 519 8.78 45.54 17.36
C THR A 519 10.18 44.99 17.58
N LEU A 520 11.19 45.73 17.14
CA LEU A 520 12.60 45.48 17.47
C LEU A 520 12.97 46.28 18.71
N GLN A 521 13.11 45.60 19.84
CA GLN A 521 13.48 46.21 21.12
C GLN A 521 14.97 46.05 21.39
N PHE A 522 15.70 47.17 21.34
CA PHE A 522 17.13 47.25 21.62
C PHE A 522 17.37 47.69 23.06
N THR A 523 18.18 46.91 23.78
CA THR A 523 18.69 47.34 25.09
C THR A 523 19.93 48.19 24.89
N LEU A 524 19.96 49.37 25.51
CA LEU A 524 21.07 50.31 25.42
C LEU A 524 21.87 50.34 26.71
N ALA A 525 23.16 50.66 26.60
CA ALA A 525 24.03 50.82 27.76
C ALA A 525 23.52 51.98 28.64
N TYR A 526 22.88 51.62 29.76
CA TYR A 526 22.44 52.60 30.73
C TYR A 526 23.63 53.28 31.40
N ARG A 527 23.62 54.61 31.44
CA ARG A 527 24.70 55.45 32.00
C ARG A 527 26.06 55.24 31.34
N GLU A 528 26.04 55.12 30.01
CA GLU A 528 27.26 54.95 29.20
C GLU A 528 28.21 56.16 29.24
N LEU A 529 27.67 57.37 29.38
CA LEU A 529 28.44 58.61 29.44
C LEU A 529 28.42 59.25 30.83
N GLU A 530 29.43 60.07 31.11
CA GLU A 530 29.46 60.86 32.35
C GLU A 530 28.37 61.94 32.30
N PRO A 531 27.45 61.98 33.28
CA PRO A 531 26.45 63.03 33.35
C PRO A 531 27.11 64.39 33.56
N ASN A 532 26.61 65.39 32.85
CA ASN A 532 27.06 66.78 32.98
C ASN A 532 26.40 67.47 34.18
N TRP A 533 25.40 66.83 34.81
CA TRP A 533 24.66 67.32 35.97
C TRP A 533 24.02 68.70 35.73
N ASN A 534 23.73 69.01 34.47
CA ASN A 534 23.09 70.25 34.06
C ASN A 534 21.56 70.08 33.98
N TYR A 535 21.04 68.88 34.27
CA TYR A 535 19.61 68.56 34.34
C TYR A 535 18.84 68.97 33.08
N GLY A 536 19.47 68.72 31.91
CA GLY A 536 18.95 69.07 30.60
C GLY A 536 18.84 67.87 29.67
N ASN A 537 18.61 68.14 28.38
CA ASN A 537 18.44 67.11 27.35
C ASN A 537 19.65 66.18 27.23
N TYR A 538 20.87 66.66 27.52
CA TYR A 538 22.08 65.84 27.53
C TYR A 538 22.00 64.66 28.48
N ASP A 539 21.74 64.91 29.77
CA ASP A 539 21.72 63.85 30.79
C ASP A 539 20.60 62.84 30.48
N ASN A 540 19.43 63.32 30.05
CA ASN A 540 18.30 62.47 29.68
C ASN A 540 18.61 61.53 28.52
N TYR A 541 19.10 62.06 27.40
CA TYR A 541 19.24 61.27 26.18
C TYR A 541 20.57 60.54 26.08
N MET A 542 21.68 61.19 26.47
CA MET A 542 23.02 60.63 26.30
C MET A 542 23.42 59.70 27.45
N CYS A 543 22.93 59.93 28.68
CA CYS A 543 23.30 59.13 29.84
C CYS A 543 22.18 58.18 30.29
N TRP A 544 20.93 58.64 30.30
CA TRP A 544 19.83 57.94 30.97
C TRP A 544 18.91 57.13 30.07
N THR A 545 19.12 57.16 28.76
CA THR A 545 18.47 56.24 27.83
C THR A 545 18.95 54.81 28.06
N TYR A 546 18.02 53.87 28.21
CA TYR A 546 18.35 52.45 28.41
C TYR A 546 17.69 51.51 27.39
N GLN A 547 16.73 51.98 26.59
CA GLN A 547 16.05 51.17 25.60
C GLN A 547 15.57 52.02 24.44
N TYR A 548 15.60 51.41 23.24
CA TYR A 548 15.09 51.98 22.01
C TYR A 548 14.25 50.92 21.28
N GLU A 549 13.08 51.30 20.81
CA GLU A 549 12.18 50.41 20.07
C GLU A 549 11.93 50.98 18.69
N ILE A 550 11.96 50.10 17.69
CA ILE A 550 11.50 50.39 16.32
C ILE A 550 10.28 49.51 16.06
N ASN A 551 9.13 50.12 15.81
CA ASN A 551 7.92 49.40 15.46
C ASN A 551 7.88 49.21 13.95
N LEU A 552 7.62 47.99 13.49
CA LEU A 552 7.58 47.62 12.08
C LEU A 552 6.22 46.99 11.76
N ASP A 553 5.43 47.65 10.91
CA ASP A 553 4.15 47.14 10.43
C ASP A 553 4.34 46.47 9.06
N LYS A 554 4.00 45.18 8.96
CA LYS A 554 4.09 44.38 7.72
C LYS A 554 3.08 44.92 6.70
N GLN A 555 3.54 45.18 5.48
CA GLN A 555 2.75 45.79 4.40
C GLN A 555 1.92 44.79 3.58
#